data_AF-A0AAD4S630-F1
#
_entry.id   AF-A0AAD4S630-F1
#
_cell.length_a   1.000
_cell.length_b   1.000
_cell.length_c   1.000
_cell.angle_alpha   90.00
_cell.angle_beta   90.00
_cell.angle_gamma   90.00
#
_symmetry.space_group_name_H-M   'P 1'
#
loop_
_entity.id
_entity.type
_entity.pdbx_description
1 polymer ?
#
loop_
_entity_poly.entity_id
_entity_poly.type
_entity_poly.pdbx_seq_one_letter_code
_entity_poly.pdbx_strand_id
1 'polypeptide(L)'
;MDQVTQHLHMNKGIAETSYASNSSAQKNSIYKTKAVVEEAILDVLSKFHGSAISTTEKLKSICIADLGCSSGPNALLVISHLLDTIHNKYCKSDSNMPEILVFLNDLPGNDFNSLFKNLESFQDELRETKGDGFGPCFVTGTPGTFYGRLFPSCTPHFVHSSYSLHWLSKVPRGIEKSNKGNLYISKSSPPSVIEAYLEQFNTDFMVFLKCRSEELVDGGRMVLTFLGRRSSDPTSKECCSVWELLVTALKDMVTKGMVEEEKLDSFNFSMP
;
A
#
# COMPACT_ATOMS: atom_id res chain seq x y z
N MET A 1 -3.83 -9.50 -14.03
CA MET A 1 -4.86 -9.37 -12.99
C MET A 1 -6.12 -10.04 -13.51
N ASP A 2 -6.74 -10.93 -12.73
CA ASP A 2 -8.04 -11.48 -13.13
C ASP A 2 -9.16 -10.42 -12.95
N GLN A 3 -10.35 -10.68 -13.48
CA GLN A 3 -11.49 -9.76 -13.36
C GLN A 3 -11.93 -9.54 -11.91
N VAL A 4 -11.63 -10.46 -10.99
CA VAL A 4 -12.06 -10.38 -9.59
C VAL A 4 -11.18 -9.41 -8.82
N THR A 5 -9.86 -9.44 -9.02
CA THR A 5 -8.93 -8.53 -8.33
C THR A 5 -9.02 -7.09 -8.88
N GLN A 6 -9.62 -6.87 -10.06
CA GLN A 6 -9.93 -5.50 -10.54
C GLN A 6 -11.00 -4.79 -9.70
N HIS A 7 -11.81 -5.53 -8.94
CA HIS A 7 -12.86 -5.00 -8.06
C HIS A 7 -12.43 -4.93 -6.60
N LEU A 8 -11.19 -5.32 -6.27
CA LEU A 8 -10.66 -5.20 -4.92
C LEU A 8 -10.46 -3.71 -4.61
N HIS A 9 -11.19 -3.21 -3.62
CA HIS A 9 -11.00 -1.87 -3.09
C HIS A 9 -11.50 -1.82 -1.64
N MET A 10 -11.03 -0.82 -0.91
CA MET A 10 -11.54 -0.53 0.42
C MET A 10 -12.95 0.09 0.36
N ASN A 11 -13.76 -0.06 1.43
CA ASN A 11 -15.09 0.56 1.48
C ASN A 11 -15.02 2.07 1.26
N LYS A 12 -15.74 2.54 0.24
CA LYS A 12 -15.70 3.92 -0.27
C LYS A 12 -16.35 4.94 0.67
N GLY A 13 -16.07 6.21 0.42
CA GLY A 13 -16.71 7.33 1.11
C GLY A 13 -16.17 7.61 2.52
N ILE A 14 -16.95 8.39 3.27
CA ILE A 14 -16.60 8.91 4.61
C ILE A 14 -17.63 8.53 5.69
N ALA A 15 -18.57 7.64 5.36
CA ALA A 15 -19.60 7.18 6.29
C ALA A 15 -19.01 6.30 7.41
N GLU A 16 -19.82 5.98 8.41
CA GLU A 16 -19.41 5.17 9.57
C GLU A 16 -18.83 3.80 9.16
N THR A 17 -19.31 3.18 8.08
CA THR A 17 -18.84 1.88 7.57
C THR A 17 -17.71 1.98 6.53
N SER A 18 -17.27 3.20 6.22
CA SER A 18 -16.20 3.44 5.24
C SER A 18 -14.84 3.04 5.80
N TYR A 19 -13.89 2.79 4.91
CA TYR A 19 -12.50 2.57 5.31
C TYR A 19 -11.88 3.81 5.96
N ALA A 20 -12.27 5.01 5.52
CA ALA A 20 -11.79 6.25 6.12
C ALA A 20 -12.06 6.31 7.63
N SER A 21 -13.20 5.78 8.08
CA SER A 21 -13.61 5.73 9.49
C SER A 21 -13.12 4.49 10.26
N ASN A 22 -12.66 3.43 9.57
CA ASN A 22 -12.34 2.13 10.16
C ASN A 22 -10.90 1.64 9.91
N SER A 23 -9.97 2.56 9.67
CA SER A 23 -8.57 2.23 9.32
C SER A 23 -7.56 2.53 10.44
N SER A 24 -8.00 2.45 11.70
CA SER A 24 -7.18 2.77 12.88
C SER A 24 -5.99 1.82 13.07
N ALA A 25 -6.14 0.54 12.73
CA ALA A 25 -5.04 -0.44 12.79
C ALA A 25 -3.92 -0.08 11.80
N GLN A 26 -4.27 0.29 10.57
CA GLN A 26 -3.34 0.72 9.52
C GLN A 26 -2.69 2.06 9.91
N LYS A 27 -3.47 3.00 10.47
CA LYS A 27 -2.96 4.27 11.02
C LYS A 27 -1.90 4.03 12.09
N ASN A 28 -2.16 3.11 13.03
CA ASN A 28 -1.20 2.74 14.07
C ASN A 28 0.07 2.12 13.47
N SER A 29 -0.04 1.35 12.39
CA SER A 29 1.14 0.84 11.69
C SER A 29 1.99 1.95 11.09
N ILE A 30 1.35 2.95 10.46
CA ILE A 30 2.06 4.12 9.91
C ILE A 30 2.83 4.86 11.00
N TYR A 31 2.26 5.03 12.19
CA TYR A 31 2.98 5.64 13.32
C TYR A 31 4.17 4.79 13.79
N LYS A 32 4.03 3.46 13.84
CA LYS A 32 5.11 2.55 14.25
C LYS A 32 6.29 2.55 13.27
N THR A 33 6.01 2.72 11.98
CA THR A 33 7.04 2.71 10.93
C THR A 33 7.56 4.10 10.58
N LYS A 34 7.03 5.16 11.22
CA LYS A 34 7.41 6.55 10.97
C LYS A 34 8.93 6.76 10.97
N ALA A 35 9.64 6.31 12.01
CA ALA A 35 11.09 6.49 12.11
C ALA A 35 11.85 5.85 10.92
N VAL A 36 11.41 4.68 10.45
CA VAL A 36 12.00 4.00 9.30
C VAL A 36 11.75 4.77 8.00
N VAL A 37 10.56 5.34 7.85
CA VAL A 37 10.21 6.20 6.71
C VAL A 37 11.06 7.47 6.71
N GLU A 38 11.20 8.12 7.87
CA GLU A 38 12.01 9.33 8.05
C GLU A 38 13.49 9.09 7.74
N GLU A 39 14.06 8.01 8.26
CA GLU A 39 15.45 7.63 7.99
C GLU A 39 15.68 7.38 6.50
N ALA A 40 14.78 6.61 5.87
CA ALA A 40 14.91 6.26 4.46
C ALA A 40 14.79 7.47 3.53
N ILE A 41 13.89 8.42 3.80
CA ILE A 41 13.80 9.64 2.98
C ILE A 41 15.01 10.55 3.21
N LEU A 42 15.51 10.68 4.44
CA LEU A 42 16.73 11.46 4.72
C LEU A 42 17.96 10.88 4.01
N ASP A 43 18.05 9.56 3.90
CA ASP A 43 19.10 8.88 3.15
C ASP A 43 19.00 9.12 1.64
N VAL A 44 17.78 9.14 1.07
CA VAL A 44 17.57 9.61 -0.32
C VAL A 44 18.07 11.04 -0.47
N LEU A 45 17.63 11.96 0.39
CA LEU A 45 18.02 13.37 0.33
C LEU A 45 19.54 13.59 0.44
N SER A 46 20.23 12.79 1.25
CA SER A 46 21.69 12.90 1.44
C SER A 46 22.45 12.45 0.20
N LYS A 47 22.02 11.36 -0.44
CA LYS A 47 22.63 10.84 -1.68
C LYS A 47 22.52 11.82 -2.84
N PHE A 48 21.35 12.44 -3.00
CA PHE A 48 21.12 13.41 -4.08
C PHE A 48 21.70 14.81 -3.77
N HIS A 49 22.04 15.11 -2.51
CA HIS A 49 22.81 16.31 -2.15
C HIS A 49 24.33 16.15 -2.34
N GLY A 50 24.86 14.94 -2.16
CA GLY A 50 26.30 14.68 -2.08
C GLY A 50 26.96 14.15 -3.36
N SER A 51 26.21 13.95 -4.43
CA SER A 51 26.74 13.51 -5.72
C SER A 51 27.66 14.58 -6.30
N ALA A 52 28.98 14.36 -6.19
CA ALA A 52 30.04 15.16 -6.80
C ALA A 52 30.09 15.01 -8.34
N ILE A 53 28.95 14.88 -9.00
CA ILE A 53 28.80 14.92 -10.45
C ILE A 53 28.26 16.30 -10.79
N SER A 54 29.18 17.23 -11.02
CA SER A 54 28.95 18.61 -11.44
C SER A 54 28.27 19.52 -10.42
N THR A 55 28.93 20.63 -10.10
CA THR A 55 28.51 21.73 -9.21
C THR A 55 27.26 22.51 -9.69
N THR A 56 26.39 21.91 -10.50
CA THR A 56 25.24 22.60 -11.14
C THR A 56 23.89 21.88 -11.09
N GLU A 57 23.78 20.63 -10.61
CA GLU A 57 22.46 19.98 -10.50
C GLU A 57 22.09 19.68 -9.04
N LYS A 58 21.71 20.73 -8.31
CA LYS A 58 20.85 20.56 -7.12
C LYS A 58 19.62 19.77 -7.53
N LEU A 59 19.18 18.84 -6.68
CA LEU A 59 17.94 18.10 -6.89
C LEU A 59 16.79 19.07 -7.11
N LYS A 60 16.28 19.15 -8.35
CA LYS A 60 15.21 20.10 -8.71
C LYS A 60 13.86 19.63 -8.20
N SER A 61 13.65 18.31 -8.19
CA SER A 61 12.40 17.70 -7.76
C SER A 61 12.63 16.39 -7.01
N ILE A 62 11.80 16.11 -6.01
CA ILE A 62 11.69 14.79 -5.37
C ILE A 62 10.37 14.16 -5.78
N CYS A 63 10.44 12.95 -6.30
CA CYS A 63 9.26 12.16 -6.62
C CYS A 63 9.01 11.08 -5.56
N ILE A 64 7.83 11.10 -4.96
CA ILE A 64 7.35 10.15 -3.94
C ILE A 64 6.18 9.38 -4.53
N ALA A 65 6.12 8.06 -4.33
CA ALA A 65 4.96 7.25 -4.68
C ALA A 65 4.46 6.51 -3.43
N ASP A 66 3.15 6.56 -3.17
CA ASP A 66 2.47 5.71 -2.18
C ASP A 66 1.63 4.67 -2.92
N LEU A 67 1.98 3.38 -2.77
CA LEU A 67 1.40 2.27 -3.51
C LEU A 67 0.37 1.51 -2.67
N GLY A 68 -0.89 1.59 -3.11
CA GLY A 68 -2.06 1.11 -2.35
C GLY A 68 -2.49 2.12 -1.29
N CYS A 69 -2.70 3.37 -1.70
CA CYS A 69 -3.00 4.50 -0.81
C CYS A 69 -4.42 4.43 -0.21
N SER A 70 -5.35 3.67 -0.82
CA SER A 70 -6.77 3.68 -0.50
C SER A 70 -7.37 5.10 -0.67
N SER A 71 -8.47 5.39 0.04
CA SER A 71 -9.24 6.65 -0.05
C SER A 71 -9.38 7.37 1.31
N GLY A 72 -8.78 6.80 2.36
CA GLY A 72 -8.86 7.33 3.72
C GLY A 72 -7.77 8.36 4.07
N PRO A 73 -7.87 8.99 5.25
CA PRO A 73 -6.91 10.01 5.71
C PRO A 73 -5.48 9.45 5.88
N ASN A 74 -5.32 8.13 5.98
CA ASN A 74 -4.03 7.48 6.12
C ASN A 74 -3.08 7.73 4.94
N ALA A 75 -3.60 7.87 3.71
CA ALA A 75 -2.79 8.22 2.53
C ALA A 75 -2.07 9.55 2.76
N LEU A 76 -2.84 10.59 3.12
CA LEU A 76 -2.33 11.94 3.35
C LEU A 76 -1.46 12.04 4.61
N LEU A 77 -1.70 11.21 5.63
CA LEU A 77 -0.87 11.14 6.83
C LEU A 77 0.58 10.74 6.51
N VAL A 78 0.78 9.72 5.66
CA VAL A 78 2.12 9.28 5.24
C VAL A 78 2.83 10.41 4.50
N ILE A 79 2.11 11.04 3.57
CA ILE A 79 2.65 12.17 2.81
C ILE A 79 3.01 13.32 3.74
N SER A 80 2.15 13.68 4.71
CA SER A 80 2.44 14.71 5.71
C SER A 80 3.77 14.45 6.41
N HIS A 81 3.98 13.23 6.92
CA HIS A 81 5.24 12.87 7.60
C HIS A 81 6.45 13.05 6.68
N LEU A 82 6.39 12.56 5.44
CA LEU A 82 7.47 12.71 4.47
C LEU A 82 7.76 14.18 4.17
N LEU A 83 6.72 14.98 3.95
CA LEU A 83 6.84 16.41 3.69
C LEU A 83 7.44 17.16 4.88
N ASP A 84 7.07 16.81 6.12
CA ASP A 84 7.65 17.37 7.33
C ASP A 84 9.14 17.07 7.43
N THR A 85 9.53 15.82 7.17
CA THR A 85 10.94 15.40 7.20
C THR A 85 11.76 16.13 6.16
N ILE A 86 11.25 16.24 4.92
CA ILE A 86 11.92 16.97 3.84
C ILE A 86 12.05 18.45 4.22
N HIS A 87 10.97 19.10 4.62
CA HIS A 87 10.99 20.52 5.02
C HIS A 87 12.01 20.79 6.14
N ASN A 88 11.98 19.98 7.20
CA ASN A 88 12.91 20.11 8.33
C ASN A 88 14.38 19.92 7.93
N LYS A 89 14.67 19.12 6.90
CA LYS A 89 16.03 18.92 6.39
C LYS A 89 16.56 20.16 5.68
N TYR A 90 15.74 20.78 4.81
CA TYR A 90 16.15 21.93 3.99
C TYR A 90 16.13 23.25 4.76
N CYS A 91 15.16 23.44 5.68
CA CYS A 91 15.15 24.61 6.57
C CYS A 91 16.42 24.71 7.44
N LYS A 92 17.07 23.58 7.74
CA LYS A 92 18.33 23.55 8.50
C LYS A 92 19.57 23.81 7.64
N SER A 93 19.48 23.70 6.31
CA SER A 93 20.64 23.73 5.41
C SER A 93 20.72 24.98 4.51
N ASP A 94 19.88 26.00 4.77
CA ASP A 94 19.77 27.25 3.99
C ASP A 94 19.70 27.00 2.47
N SER A 95 19.10 25.87 2.09
CA SER A 95 19.04 25.36 0.73
C SER A 95 17.61 25.51 0.22
N ASN A 96 17.47 25.91 -1.05
CA ASN A 96 16.15 25.98 -1.68
C ASN A 96 15.47 24.61 -1.64
N MET A 97 14.20 24.59 -1.22
CA MET A 97 13.35 23.41 -1.26
C MET A 97 13.19 22.92 -2.72
N PRO A 98 13.31 21.61 -2.97
CA PRO A 98 13.00 21.03 -4.27
C PRO A 98 11.48 21.02 -4.47
N GLU A 99 11.05 20.95 -5.74
CA GLU A 99 9.66 20.65 -6.06
C GLU A 99 9.32 19.23 -5.59
N ILE A 100 8.14 19.02 -5.04
CA ILE A 100 7.72 17.70 -4.55
C ILE A 100 6.60 17.20 -5.44
N LEU A 101 6.78 16.01 -6.01
CA LEU A 101 5.77 15.31 -6.79
C LEU A 101 5.36 14.05 -6.05
N VAL A 102 4.07 13.92 -5.74
CA VAL A 102 3.50 12.80 -5.01
C VAL A 102 2.53 12.05 -5.90
N PHE A 103 2.80 10.76 -6.10
CA PHE A 103 1.91 9.82 -6.78
C PHE A 103 1.17 8.97 -5.75
N LEU A 104 -0.15 9.13 -5.69
CA LEU A 104 -1.04 8.28 -4.90
C LEU A 104 -1.59 7.18 -5.81
N ASN A 105 -1.06 5.97 -5.68
CA ASN A 105 -1.47 4.82 -6.49
C ASN A 105 -2.47 3.94 -5.73
N ASP A 106 -3.49 3.50 -6.44
CA ASP A 106 -4.35 2.39 -6.03
C ASP A 106 -4.98 1.75 -7.28
N LEU A 107 -5.75 0.68 -7.10
CA LEU A 107 -6.50 0.06 -8.18
C LEU A 107 -7.57 1.00 -8.75
N PRO A 108 -7.95 0.86 -10.02
CA PRO A 108 -8.94 1.75 -10.66
C PRO A 108 -10.29 1.83 -9.94
N GLY A 109 -10.67 0.78 -9.18
CA GLY A 109 -11.90 0.74 -8.40
C GLY A 109 -11.87 1.59 -7.13
N ASN A 110 -10.73 2.11 -6.71
CA ASN A 110 -10.58 2.93 -5.51
C ASN A 110 -11.37 4.26 -5.59
N ASP A 111 -11.72 4.82 -4.44
CA ASP A 111 -12.43 6.09 -4.34
C ASP A 111 -11.48 7.29 -4.38
N PHE A 112 -10.90 7.53 -5.56
CA PHE A 112 -10.07 8.70 -5.82
C PHE A 112 -10.85 10.02 -5.66
N ASN A 113 -12.17 10.01 -5.85
CA ASN A 113 -12.99 11.21 -5.68
C ASN A 113 -12.97 11.71 -4.24
N SER A 114 -13.16 10.81 -3.27
CA SER A 114 -13.05 11.17 -1.85
C SER A 114 -11.62 11.58 -1.49
N LEU A 115 -10.62 10.89 -2.03
CA LEU A 115 -9.21 11.23 -1.82
C LEU A 115 -8.87 12.65 -2.30
N PHE A 116 -9.30 13.02 -3.52
CA PHE A 116 -9.03 14.34 -4.09
C PHE A 116 -9.81 15.46 -3.41
N LYS A 117 -11.03 15.20 -2.91
CA LYS A 117 -11.75 16.18 -2.08
C LYS A 117 -10.99 16.51 -0.79
N ASN A 118 -10.34 15.52 -0.17
CA ASN A 118 -9.53 15.73 1.04
C ASN A 118 -8.18 16.40 0.74
N LEU A 119 -7.74 16.39 -0.53
CA LEU A 119 -6.46 16.97 -0.92
C LEU A 119 -6.47 18.51 -0.81
N GLU A 120 -7.60 19.16 -1.09
CA GLU A 120 -7.75 20.62 -0.96
C GLU A 120 -7.46 21.07 0.48
N SER A 121 -8.17 20.48 1.45
CA SER A 121 -7.95 20.76 2.88
C SER A 121 -6.53 20.44 3.34
N PHE A 122 -5.92 19.40 2.78
CA PHE A 122 -4.53 19.05 3.11
C PHE A 122 -3.54 20.08 2.57
N GLN A 123 -3.75 20.60 1.37
CA GLN A 123 -2.92 21.66 0.82
C GLN A 123 -3.08 22.98 1.58
N ASP A 124 -4.30 23.30 2.03
CA ASP A 124 -4.54 24.44 2.93
C ASP A 124 -3.77 24.30 4.25
N GLU A 125 -3.89 23.14 4.91
CA GLU A 125 -3.17 22.85 6.17
C GLU A 125 -1.65 22.93 5.98
N LEU A 126 -1.12 22.43 4.85
CA LEU A 126 0.30 22.54 4.53
C LEU A 126 0.75 24.01 4.39
N ARG A 127 -0.04 24.85 3.72
CA ARG A 127 0.25 26.29 3.58
C ARG A 127 0.20 27.01 4.92
N GLU A 128 -0.80 26.72 5.75
CA GLU A 128 -0.95 27.35 7.07
C GLU A 128 0.18 26.95 8.02
N THR A 129 0.58 25.68 8.03
CA THR A 129 1.57 25.15 8.98
C THR A 129 3.02 25.43 8.58
N LYS A 130 3.33 25.49 7.27
CA LYS A 130 4.71 25.60 6.76
C LYS A 130 4.99 26.94 6.07
N GLY A 131 3.96 27.77 5.89
CA GLY A 131 4.03 29.08 5.24
C GLY A 131 4.42 29.01 3.77
N ASP A 132 4.62 30.19 3.17
CA ASP A 132 5.00 30.34 1.76
C ASP A 132 6.42 29.81 1.44
N GLY A 133 7.20 29.44 2.47
CA GLY A 133 8.52 28.84 2.33
C GLY A 133 8.50 27.34 2.00
N PHE A 134 7.33 26.70 2.04
CA PHE A 134 7.16 25.32 1.59
C PHE A 134 7.14 25.30 0.05
N GLY A 135 8.19 24.72 -0.56
CA GLY A 135 8.31 24.60 -2.01
C GLY A 135 7.09 23.93 -2.65
N PRO A 136 6.90 24.07 -3.97
CA PRO A 136 5.69 23.58 -4.64
C PRO A 136 5.54 22.07 -4.47
N CYS A 137 4.33 21.64 -4.06
CA CYS A 137 3.97 20.24 -3.85
C CYS A 137 2.79 19.87 -4.75
N PHE A 138 3.02 18.94 -5.67
CA PHE A 138 2.06 18.45 -6.64
C PHE A 138 1.64 17.03 -6.26
N VAL A 139 0.35 16.80 -6.12
CA VAL A 139 -0.18 15.48 -5.78
C VAL A 139 -1.08 15.00 -6.92
N THR A 140 -0.88 13.76 -7.36
CA THR A 140 -1.64 13.14 -8.46
C THR A 140 -2.05 11.72 -8.13
N GLY A 141 -3.19 11.27 -8.65
CA GLY A 141 -3.59 9.87 -8.60
C GLY A 141 -2.96 9.05 -9.74
N THR A 142 -2.61 7.80 -9.46
CA THR A 142 -2.08 6.84 -10.45
C THR A 142 -2.91 5.55 -10.39
N PRO A 143 -4.04 5.46 -11.11
CA PRO A 143 -4.85 4.25 -11.10
C PRO A 143 -4.15 3.11 -11.83
N GLY A 144 -3.95 1.97 -11.16
CA GLY A 144 -3.31 0.81 -11.74
C GLY A 144 -2.81 -0.19 -10.71
N THR A 145 -2.53 -1.41 -11.15
CA THR A 145 -1.93 -2.44 -10.29
C THR A 145 -0.44 -2.21 -10.13
N PHE A 146 0.06 -2.25 -8.90
CA PHE A 146 1.50 -2.28 -8.63
C PHE A 146 2.16 -3.61 -9.02
N TYR A 147 1.41 -4.62 -9.47
CA TYR A 147 1.97 -5.81 -10.13
C TYR A 147 2.22 -5.60 -11.63
N GLY A 148 2.25 -4.34 -12.06
CA GLY A 148 2.74 -3.90 -13.37
C GLY A 148 3.54 -2.61 -13.24
N ARG A 149 3.97 -2.08 -14.39
CA ARG A 149 4.60 -0.76 -14.48
C ARG A 149 3.54 0.32 -14.27
N LEU A 150 3.84 1.27 -13.38
CA LEU A 150 3.02 2.44 -13.05
C LEU A 150 3.70 3.74 -13.47
N PHE A 151 5.03 3.75 -13.51
CA PHE A 151 5.82 4.95 -13.77
C PHE A 151 6.82 4.72 -14.92
N PRO A 152 7.26 5.79 -15.60
CA PRO A 152 8.45 5.72 -16.45
C PRO A 152 9.68 5.25 -15.66
N SER A 153 10.71 4.81 -16.37
CA SER A 153 11.94 4.34 -15.72
C SER A 153 12.67 5.50 -15.03
N CYS A 154 13.32 5.20 -13.91
CA CYS A 154 14.07 6.18 -13.11
C CYS A 154 13.25 7.44 -12.74
N THR A 155 12.05 7.25 -12.20
CA THR A 155 11.12 8.35 -11.84
C THR A 155 10.98 8.53 -10.32
N PRO A 156 10.36 7.61 -9.54
CA PRO A 156 10.29 7.77 -8.09
C PRO A 156 11.65 7.73 -7.43
N HIS A 157 11.88 8.68 -6.51
CA HIS A 157 13.01 8.72 -5.60
C HIS A 157 12.71 7.94 -4.32
N PHE A 158 11.44 7.94 -3.93
CA PHE A 158 10.95 7.24 -2.75
C PHE A 158 9.65 6.51 -3.05
N VAL A 159 9.56 5.24 -2.67
CA VAL A 159 8.34 4.45 -2.76
C VAL A 159 7.93 4.01 -1.35
N HIS A 160 6.69 4.30 -0.98
CA HIS A 160 6.05 3.80 0.22
C HIS A 160 4.95 2.82 -0.16
N SER A 161 4.74 1.81 0.68
CA SER A 161 3.59 0.92 0.60
C SER A 161 3.29 0.42 2.01
N SER A 162 2.05 0.61 2.47
CA SER A 162 1.62 0.11 3.78
C SER A 162 0.29 -0.62 3.65
N TYR A 163 0.25 -1.86 4.15
CA TYR A 163 -0.95 -2.70 4.19
C TYR A 163 -1.59 -2.97 2.81
N SER A 164 -0.78 -3.04 1.75
CA SER A 164 -1.29 -3.31 0.40
C SER A 164 -0.64 -4.54 -0.27
N LEU A 165 0.65 -4.81 -0.03
CA LEU A 165 1.39 -5.89 -0.70
C LEU A 165 0.97 -7.33 -0.34
N HIS A 166 0.15 -7.50 0.70
CA HIS A 166 -0.42 -8.81 0.99
C HIS A 166 -1.59 -9.13 0.05
N TRP A 167 -2.21 -8.17 -0.63
CA TRP A 167 -3.26 -8.49 -1.60
C TRP A 167 -2.67 -9.05 -2.88
N LEU A 168 -2.90 -10.34 -3.14
CA LEU A 168 -2.41 -11.05 -4.32
C LEU A 168 -3.09 -10.55 -5.60
N SER A 169 -2.42 -10.75 -6.75
CA SER A 169 -2.90 -10.32 -8.06
C SER A 169 -4.07 -11.13 -8.61
N LYS A 170 -4.34 -12.28 -7.98
CA LYS A 170 -5.42 -13.23 -8.23
C LYS A 170 -5.50 -14.23 -7.08
N VAL A 171 -6.62 -14.94 -6.98
CA VAL A 171 -6.71 -16.15 -6.15
C VAL A 171 -5.81 -17.23 -6.78
N PRO A 172 -5.03 -18.01 -5.99
CA PRO A 172 -4.24 -19.10 -6.53
C PRO A 172 -5.10 -20.09 -7.31
N ARG A 173 -4.64 -20.52 -8.48
CA ARG A 173 -5.42 -21.45 -9.32
C ARG A 173 -5.40 -22.85 -8.74
N GLY A 174 -6.49 -23.59 -8.90
CA GLY A 174 -6.57 -24.99 -8.50
C GLY A 174 -6.93 -25.21 -7.03
N ILE A 175 -7.22 -24.14 -6.28
CA ILE A 175 -7.67 -24.24 -4.89
C ILE A 175 -9.21 -24.18 -4.73
N GLU A 176 -9.92 -23.82 -5.80
CA GLU A 176 -11.35 -23.44 -5.76
C GLU A 176 -12.26 -24.59 -5.34
N LYS A 177 -11.82 -25.84 -5.50
CA LYS A 177 -12.57 -27.03 -5.07
C LYS A 177 -11.90 -27.81 -3.94
N SER A 178 -10.67 -27.43 -3.56
CA SER A 178 -9.86 -28.16 -2.59
C SER A 178 -9.85 -27.50 -1.21
N ASN A 179 -10.10 -26.18 -1.11
CA ASN A 179 -10.17 -25.47 0.17
C ASN A 179 -11.59 -25.39 0.77
N LYS A 180 -12.35 -26.50 0.70
CA LYS A 180 -13.77 -26.52 1.08
C LYS A 180 -14.01 -26.05 2.52
N GLY A 181 -15.09 -25.30 2.71
CA GLY A 181 -15.50 -24.76 4.01
C GLY A 181 -14.52 -23.77 4.63
N ASN A 182 -13.57 -23.22 3.86
CA ASN A 182 -12.60 -22.21 4.27
C ASN A 182 -12.54 -21.09 3.24
N LEU A 183 -12.21 -19.87 3.68
CA LEU A 183 -12.04 -18.71 2.79
C LEU A 183 -10.57 -18.39 2.51
N TYR A 184 -9.65 -18.98 3.27
CA TYR A 184 -8.21 -18.75 3.23
C TYR A 184 -7.52 -19.97 3.89
N ILE A 185 -6.21 -19.93 4.08
CA ILE A 185 -5.45 -21.00 4.74
C ILE A 185 -5.98 -21.24 6.17
N SER A 186 -6.25 -22.51 6.46
CA SER A 186 -6.82 -22.99 7.72
C SER A 186 -6.18 -24.33 8.09
N LYS A 187 -6.34 -24.75 9.35
CA LYS A 187 -5.88 -26.08 9.82
C LYS A 187 -6.48 -27.25 9.04
N SER A 188 -7.64 -27.04 8.43
CA SER A 188 -8.32 -28.04 7.60
C SER A 188 -7.96 -27.95 6.12
N SER A 189 -7.20 -26.94 5.70
CA SER A 189 -6.74 -26.80 4.32
C SER A 189 -5.72 -27.89 3.98
N PRO A 190 -5.81 -28.50 2.78
CA PRO A 190 -4.79 -29.44 2.35
C PRO A 190 -3.46 -28.72 2.08
N PRO A 191 -2.31 -29.41 2.18
CA PRO A 191 -0.99 -28.81 1.94
C PRO A 191 -0.85 -28.08 0.58
N SER A 192 -1.51 -28.59 -0.46
CA SER A 192 -1.52 -27.99 -1.79
C SER A 192 -2.09 -26.57 -1.83
N VAL A 193 -3.02 -26.22 -0.93
CA VAL A 193 -3.57 -24.86 -0.83
C VAL A 193 -2.50 -23.90 -0.29
N ILE A 194 -1.74 -24.33 0.72
CA ILE A 194 -0.65 -23.54 1.30
C ILE A 194 0.45 -23.29 0.26
N GLU A 195 0.83 -24.33 -0.46
CA GLU A 195 1.82 -24.26 -1.55
C GLU A 195 1.36 -23.29 -2.65
N ALA A 196 0.09 -23.36 -3.06
CA ALA A 196 -0.47 -22.49 -4.10
C ALA A 196 -0.48 -21.01 -3.68
N TYR A 197 -0.83 -20.69 -2.44
CA TYR A 197 -0.75 -19.32 -1.91
C TYR A 197 0.69 -18.79 -1.87
N LEU A 198 1.64 -19.63 -1.43
CA LEU A 198 3.04 -19.27 -1.38
C LEU A 198 3.63 -19.04 -2.79
N GLU A 199 3.32 -19.90 -3.75
CA GLU A 199 3.74 -19.77 -5.14
C GLU A 199 3.18 -18.48 -5.77
N GLN A 200 1.90 -18.19 -5.51
CA GLN A 200 1.25 -16.98 -6.00
C GLN A 200 1.89 -15.72 -5.38
N PHE A 201 2.15 -15.70 -4.08
CA PHE A 201 2.84 -14.61 -3.41
C PHE A 201 4.24 -14.39 -3.98
N ASN A 202 5.02 -15.45 -4.13
CA ASN A 202 6.37 -15.36 -4.70
C ASN A 202 6.33 -14.76 -6.10
N THR A 203 5.41 -15.24 -6.95
CA THR A 203 5.22 -14.72 -8.30
C THR A 203 4.90 -13.23 -8.27
N ASP A 204 3.90 -12.83 -7.49
CA ASP A 204 3.42 -11.46 -7.41
C ASP A 204 4.48 -10.52 -6.83
N PHE A 205 5.14 -10.93 -5.75
CA PHE A 205 6.17 -10.12 -5.10
C PHE A 205 7.42 -9.97 -5.97
N MET A 206 7.84 -11.02 -6.70
CA MET A 206 8.92 -10.91 -7.69
C MET A 206 8.58 -9.95 -8.82
N VAL A 207 7.35 -10.01 -9.34
CA VAL A 207 6.88 -9.07 -10.37
C VAL A 207 6.86 -7.65 -9.84
N PHE A 208 6.34 -7.43 -8.62
CA PHE A 208 6.39 -6.13 -7.95
C PHE A 208 7.82 -5.60 -7.88
N LEU A 209 8.76 -6.37 -7.34
CA LEU A 209 10.15 -5.96 -7.20
C LEU A 209 10.81 -5.66 -8.55
N LYS A 210 10.53 -6.49 -9.58
CA LYS A 210 11.03 -6.25 -10.94
C LYS A 210 10.54 -4.91 -11.48
N CYS A 211 9.22 -4.65 -11.43
CA CYS A 211 8.67 -3.38 -11.89
C CYS A 211 9.24 -2.19 -11.11
N ARG A 212 9.34 -2.29 -9.77
CA ARG A 212 9.91 -1.23 -8.94
C ARG A 212 11.39 -0.98 -9.24
N SER A 213 12.16 -2.04 -9.52
CA SER A 213 13.59 -1.89 -9.84
C SER A 213 13.83 -1.13 -11.14
N GLU A 214 12.91 -1.24 -12.11
CA GLU A 214 12.99 -0.49 -13.37
C GLU A 214 12.53 0.97 -13.23
N GLU A 215 11.70 1.26 -12.23
CA GLU A 215 11.08 2.57 -12.01
C GLU A 215 11.85 3.44 -11.04
N LEU A 216 12.37 2.85 -9.97
CA LEU A 216 13.11 3.58 -8.94
C LEU A 216 14.40 4.17 -9.53
N VAL A 217 14.69 5.42 -9.21
CA VAL A 217 15.99 6.03 -9.52
C VAL A 217 17.12 5.25 -8.84
N ASP A 218 18.32 5.30 -9.43
CA ASP A 218 19.51 4.81 -8.74
C ASP A 218 19.71 5.59 -7.43
N GLY A 219 20.00 4.87 -6.35
CA GLY A 219 20.08 5.44 -5.01
C GLY A 219 18.72 5.75 -4.32
N GLY A 220 17.58 5.53 -4.98
CA GLY A 220 16.25 5.66 -4.39
C GLY A 220 15.99 4.65 -3.26
N ARG A 221 14.89 4.84 -2.52
CA ARG A 221 14.50 3.95 -1.40
C ARG A 221 13.06 3.50 -1.50
N MET A 222 12.81 2.31 -0.96
CA MET A 222 11.46 1.80 -0.74
C MET A 222 11.27 1.43 0.72
N VAL A 223 10.12 1.78 1.29
CA VAL A 223 9.68 1.33 2.61
C VAL A 223 8.37 0.57 2.46
N LEU A 224 8.41 -0.73 2.75
CA LEU A 224 7.30 -1.66 2.55
C LEU A 224 6.85 -2.21 3.91
N THR A 225 5.57 -2.01 4.24
CA THR A 225 4.95 -2.52 5.46
C THR A 225 3.73 -3.35 5.08
N PHE A 226 3.68 -4.62 5.44
CA PHE A 226 2.55 -5.48 5.11
C PHE A 226 2.33 -6.55 6.18
N LEU A 227 1.16 -7.18 6.13
CA LEU A 227 0.81 -8.26 7.04
C LEU A 227 1.71 -9.47 6.81
N GLY A 228 2.15 -10.06 7.91
CA GLY A 228 2.94 -11.29 7.92
C GLY A 228 2.77 -12.00 9.26
N ARG A 229 3.51 -13.09 9.44
CA ARG A 229 3.52 -13.92 10.66
C ARG A 229 4.93 -14.06 11.21
N ARG A 230 5.03 -14.26 12.52
CA ARG A 230 6.27 -14.70 13.18
C ARG A 230 6.37 -16.21 13.17
N SER A 231 5.24 -16.89 13.37
CA SER A 231 5.17 -18.34 13.28
C SER A 231 5.49 -18.82 11.87
N SER A 232 6.26 -19.90 11.76
CA SER A 232 6.43 -20.61 10.49
C SER A 232 5.16 -21.32 10.04
N ASP A 233 4.25 -21.62 10.97
CA ASP A 233 2.96 -22.24 10.71
C ASP A 233 1.97 -21.24 10.07
N PRO A 234 1.58 -21.44 8.79
CA PRO A 234 0.64 -20.58 8.08
C PRO A 234 -0.79 -20.66 8.64
N THR A 235 -1.10 -21.64 9.49
CA THR A 235 -2.41 -21.79 10.15
C THR A 235 -2.46 -21.16 11.54
N SER A 236 -1.39 -20.45 11.94
CA SER A 236 -1.33 -19.79 13.23
C SER A 236 -2.35 -18.63 13.34
N LYS A 237 -2.81 -18.40 14.57
CA LYS A 237 -3.81 -17.36 14.85
C LYS A 237 -3.33 -15.92 14.56
N GLU A 238 -2.02 -15.73 14.38
CA GLU A 238 -1.43 -14.43 14.04
C GLU A 238 -1.95 -13.88 12.70
N CYS A 239 -2.23 -14.75 11.72
CA CYS A 239 -2.74 -14.34 10.40
C CYS A 239 -4.17 -14.80 10.13
N CYS A 240 -4.59 -15.98 10.65
CA CYS A 240 -5.84 -16.60 10.22
C CYS A 240 -7.06 -16.23 11.06
N SER A 241 -6.88 -15.63 12.24
CA SER A 241 -7.96 -15.49 13.24
C SER A 241 -9.18 -14.70 12.74
N VAL A 242 -8.99 -13.61 12.01
CA VAL A 242 -10.10 -12.83 11.44
C VAL A 242 -10.86 -13.63 10.39
N TRP A 243 -10.15 -14.42 9.58
CA TRP A 243 -10.73 -15.24 8.53
C TRP A 243 -11.49 -16.44 9.08
N GLU A 244 -10.99 -17.07 10.15
CA GLU A 244 -11.70 -18.14 10.86
C GLU A 244 -13.05 -17.67 11.43
N LEU A 245 -13.10 -16.46 11.99
CA LEU A 245 -14.35 -15.87 12.47
C LEU A 245 -15.33 -15.58 11.33
N LEU A 246 -14.83 -15.06 10.20
CA LEU A 246 -15.66 -14.81 9.02
C LEU A 246 -16.21 -16.11 8.42
N VAL A 247 -15.39 -17.15 8.32
CA VAL A 247 -15.81 -18.50 7.91
C VAL A 247 -16.93 -19.01 8.82
N THR A 248 -16.79 -18.82 10.14
CA THR A 248 -17.79 -19.27 11.12
C THR A 248 -19.13 -18.55 10.91
N ALA A 249 -19.11 -17.23 10.70
CA ALA A 249 -20.30 -16.46 10.40
C ALA A 249 -20.97 -16.89 9.08
N LEU A 250 -20.18 -17.14 8.02
CA LEU A 250 -20.72 -17.65 6.75
C LEU A 250 -21.31 -19.05 6.89
N LYS A 251 -20.68 -19.95 7.66
CA LYS A 251 -21.24 -21.29 7.94
C LYS A 251 -22.58 -21.19 8.66
N ASP A 252 -22.73 -20.28 9.62
CA ASP A 252 -24.03 -20.03 10.28
C ASP A 252 -25.08 -19.46 9.31
N MET A 253 -24.68 -18.64 8.33
CA MET A 253 -25.58 -18.19 7.27
C MET A 253 -25.98 -19.33 6.32
N VAL A 254 -25.07 -20.27 6.03
CA VAL A 254 -25.37 -21.47 5.23
C VAL A 254 -26.35 -22.39 5.95
N THR A 255 -26.17 -22.65 7.25
CA THR A 255 -27.11 -23.49 8.02
C THR A 255 -28.51 -22.88 8.11
N LYS A 256 -28.60 -21.54 8.07
CA LYS A 256 -29.88 -20.79 8.01
C LYS A 256 -30.46 -20.67 6.61
N GLY A 257 -29.80 -21.20 5.58
CA GLY A 257 -30.25 -21.14 4.18
C GLY A 257 -30.15 -19.74 3.55
N MET A 258 -29.38 -18.82 4.14
CA MET A 258 -29.17 -17.46 3.61
C MET A 258 -28.10 -17.41 2.51
N VAL A 259 -27.17 -18.37 2.53
CA VAL A 259 -26.07 -18.51 1.57
C VAL A 259 -26.01 -19.96 1.11
N GLU A 260 -25.81 -20.19 -0.19
CA GLU A 260 -25.57 -21.53 -0.74
C GLU A 260 -24.19 -22.04 -0.31
N GLU A 261 -24.10 -23.29 0.14
CA GLU A 261 -22.83 -23.91 0.56
C GLU A 261 -21.77 -23.89 -0.56
N GLU A 262 -22.20 -24.07 -1.82
CA GLU A 262 -21.31 -24.01 -2.99
C GLU A 262 -20.61 -22.64 -3.14
N LYS A 263 -21.27 -21.54 -2.72
CA LYS A 263 -20.68 -20.20 -2.74
C LYS A 263 -19.61 -20.03 -1.67
N LEU A 264 -19.78 -20.68 -0.51
CA LEU A 264 -18.76 -20.72 0.52
C LEU A 264 -17.54 -21.54 0.06
N ASP A 265 -17.78 -22.71 -0.51
CA ASP A 265 -16.72 -23.63 -0.93
C ASP A 265 -15.86 -23.11 -2.08
N SER A 266 -16.45 -22.32 -2.99
CA SER A 266 -15.77 -21.78 -4.16
C SER A 266 -15.05 -20.44 -3.89
N PHE A 267 -15.36 -19.75 -2.80
CA PHE A 267 -14.79 -18.43 -2.51
C PHE A 267 -13.50 -18.52 -1.69
N ASN A 268 -12.44 -17.87 -2.19
CA ASN A 268 -11.15 -17.77 -1.51
C ASN A 268 -10.62 -16.33 -1.58
N PHE A 269 -9.98 -15.85 -0.52
CA PHE A 269 -9.35 -14.53 -0.49
C PHE A 269 -8.04 -14.52 -1.27
N SER A 270 -7.80 -13.46 -2.02
CA SER A 270 -6.51 -13.20 -2.68
C SER A 270 -5.53 -12.56 -1.69
N MET A 271 -5.08 -13.31 -0.68
CA MET A 271 -4.04 -12.90 0.30
C MET A 271 -3.03 -14.04 0.54
N PRO A 272 -1.80 -13.78 1.04
CA PRO A 272 -0.68 -14.72 1.03
C PRO A 272 -0.60 -15.56 2.30
#